data_AF-A0A2V2XSH1-F1
#
_entry.id   AF-A0A2V2XSH1-F1
#
_cell.length_a   1.000
_cell.length_b   1.000
_cell.length_c   1.000
_cell.angle_alpha   90.00
_cell.angle_beta   90.00
_cell.angle_gamma   90.00
#
_symmetry.space_group_name_H-M   'P 1'
#
loop_
_entity.id
_entity.type
_entity.pdbx_description
1 polymer ?
#
loop_
_entity_poly.entity_id
_entity_poly.type
_entity_poly.pdbx_seq_one_letter_code
_entity_poly.pdbx_strand_id
1 'polypeptide(L)' 'MPTLSSGYVIAGGYADKLRRTAFAQLRDEIKGGVISSQEVARAVGELNSTLYKILVDRFKVDKGDVVRIRIDYQIE' A
#
# COMPACT_ATOMS: atom_id res chain seq x y z
N MET A 1 -4.56 -0.89 16.03
CA MET A 1 -3.60 -0.53 14.97
C MET A 1 -4.41 -0.14 13.74
N PRO A 2 -4.12 0.98 13.07
CA PRO A 2 -4.79 1.34 11.83
C PRO A 2 -4.52 0.30 10.73
N THR A 3 -5.51 0.09 9.85
CA THR A 3 -5.41 -0.86 8.73
C THR A 3 -5.38 -0.11 7.40
N LEU A 4 -4.34 -0.35 6.60
CA LEU A 4 -4.29 0.06 5.20
C LEU A 4 -5.10 -0.93 4.35
N SER A 5 -6.11 -0.45 3.63
CA SER A 5 -6.92 -1.30 2.75
C SER A 5 -7.02 -0.77 1.32
N SER A 6 -6.79 -1.64 0.34
CA SER A 6 -6.96 -1.30 -1.07
C SER A 6 -8.43 -1.26 -1.52
N GLY A 7 -9.35 -1.90 -0.79
CA GLY A 7 -10.62 -2.35 -1.36
C GLY A 7 -10.39 -3.39 -2.49
N TYR A 8 -11.41 -3.66 -3.29
CA TYR A 8 -11.23 -4.44 -4.52
C TYR A 8 -10.57 -3.58 -5.59
N VAL A 9 -9.47 -4.08 -6.17
CA VAL A 9 -8.72 -3.38 -7.21
C VAL A 9 -8.18 -4.39 -8.21
N ILE A 10 -8.08 -3.99 -9.47
CA ILE A 10 -7.38 -4.77 -10.49
C ILE A 10 -5.90 -4.90 -10.09
N ALA A 11 -5.35 -6.11 -10.20
CA ALA A 11 -3.98 -6.43 -9.78
C ALA A 11 -2.97 -5.49 -10.45
N GLY A 12 -3.13 -5.17 -11.73
CA GLY A 12 -2.29 -4.20 -12.41
C GLY A 12 -2.25 -2.79 -11.81
N GLY A 13 -3.21 -2.43 -10.94
CA GLY A 13 -3.31 -1.12 -10.30
C GLY A 13 -3.19 -1.14 -8.78
N TYR A 14 -2.82 -2.28 -8.16
CA TYR A 14 -2.80 -2.36 -6.69
C TYR A 14 -1.79 -1.38 -6.08
N ALA A 15 -0.63 -1.19 -6.71
CA ALA A 15 0.47 -0.39 -6.17
C ALA A 15 0.08 1.09 -6.02
N ASP A 16 -0.51 1.67 -7.06
CA ASP A 16 -1.01 3.05 -7.04
C ASP A 16 -2.19 3.21 -6.08
N LYS A 17 -3.03 2.18 -5.97
CA LYS A 17 -4.14 2.19 -5.00
C LYS A 17 -3.61 2.23 -3.57
N LEU A 18 -2.65 1.38 -3.21
CA LEU A 18 -2.04 1.38 -1.88
C LEU A 18 -1.36 2.71 -1.56
N ARG A 19 -0.60 3.26 -2.52
CA ARG A 19 0.03 4.58 -2.37
C ARG A 19 -1.00 5.66 -2.08
N ARG A 20 -2.03 5.80 -2.92
CA ARG A 20 -3.06 6.83 -2.70
C ARG A 20 -3.79 6.65 -1.38
N THR A 21 -4.13 5.42 -0.99
CA THR A 21 -4.79 5.17 0.28
C THR A 21 -3.89 5.51 1.46
N ALA A 22 -2.60 5.13 1.44
CA ALA A 22 -1.67 5.44 2.52
C ALA A 22 -1.49 6.95 2.70
N PHE A 23 -1.27 7.69 1.60
CA PHE A 23 -1.18 9.15 1.65
C PHE A 23 -2.48 9.83 2.11
N ALA A 24 -3.64 9.26 1.79
CA ALA A 24 -4.92 9.76 2.26
C ALA A 24 -5.12 9.49 3.76
N GLN A 25 -4.76 8.30 4.24
CA GLN A 25 -4.88 7.92 5.66
C GLN A 25 -3.91 8.70 6.54
N LEU A 26 -2.68 8.95 6.08
CA LEU A 26 -1.62 9.61 6.84
C LEU A 26 -1.53 11.13 6.61
N ARG A 27 -2.56 11.72 6.00
CA ARG A 27 -2.54 13.12 5.56
C ARG A 27 -2.30 14.08 6.73
N ASP A 28 -2.92 13.82 7.87
CA ASP A 28 -2.88 14.72 9.02
C ASP A 28 -1.59 14.55 9.82
N GLU A 29 -1.06 13.34 9.90
CA GLU A 29 0.25 13.01 10.48
C GLU A 29 1.40 13.62 9.66
N ILE A 30 1.28 13.61 8.33
CA ILE A 30 2.22 14.29 7.43
C ILE A 30 2.20 15.80 7.67
N LYS A 31 1.00 16.39 7.75
CA LYS A 31 0.85 17.83 8.04
C LYS A 31 1.32 18.21 9.44
N GLY A 32 1.12 17.33 10.41
CA GLY A 32 1.56 17.49 11.79
C GLY A 32 3.06 17.26 11.98
N GLY A 33 3.79 16.84 10.94
CA GLY A 33 5.23 16.58 11.01
C GLY A 33 5.62 15.31 11.75
N VAL A 34 4.65 14.43 12.06
CA VAL A 34 4.89 13.15 12.74
C VAL A 34 5.64 12.19 11.82
N ILE A 35 5.32 12.21 10.53
CA ILE A 35 5.97 11.38 9.49
C ILE A 35 6.20 12.22 8.24
N SER A 36 7.32 12.01 7.56
CA SER A 36 7.60 12.70 6.31
C SER A 36 6.86 12.06 5.13
N SER A 37 6.54 12.84 4.10
CA SER A 37 5.94 12.31 2.87
C SER A 37 6.89 11.36 2.13
N GLN A 38 8.21 11.57 2.27
CA GLN A 38 9.26 10.71 1.74
C GLN A 38 9.24 9.34 2.42
N GLU A 39 9.08 9.31 3.75
CA GLU A 39 9.02 8.07 4.52
C GLU A 39 7.79 7.23 4.16
N VAL A 40 6.62 7.87 4.03
CA VAL A 40 5.41 7.19 3.53
C VAL A 40 5.62 6.61 2.13
N ALA A 41 6.27 7.36 1.22
CA ALA A 41 6.57 6.87 -0.12
C ALA A 41 7.53 5.67 -0.10
N ARG A 42 8.56 5.70 0.77
CA ARG A 42 9.53 4.61 0.96
C ARG A 42 8.83 3.35 1.48
N ALA A 43 8.10 3.46 2.57
CA ALA A 43 7.40 2.33 3.21
C ALA A 43 6.40 1.66 2.26
N VAL A 44 5.61 2.45 1.52
CA VAL A 44 4.69 1.91 0.50
C VAL A 44 5.45 1.27 -0.66
N GLY A 45 6.58 1.83 -1.07
CA GLY A 45 7.44 1.25 -2.10
C GLY A 45 7.94 -0.15 -1.71
N GLU A 46 8.50 -0.28 -0.51
CA GLU A 46 8.98 -1.55 0.04
C GLU A 46 7.84 -2.58 0.17
N LEU A 47 6.68 -2.13 0.63
CA LEU A 47 5.48 -2.96 0.69
C LEU A 47 5.07 -3.44 -0.72
N ASN A 48 5.02 -2.55 -1.70
CA ASN A 48 4.65 -2.90 -3.08
C ASN A 48 5.65 -3.89 -3.69
N SER A 49 6.95 -3.73 -3.47
CA SER A 49 7.96 -4.70 -3.92
C SER A 49 7.77 -6.08 -3.29
N THR A 50 7.40 -6.13 -2.01
CA THR A 50 7.09 -7.39 -1.31
C THR A 50 5.82 -8.04 -1.86
N LEU A 51 4.76 -7.24 -2.06
CA LEU A 51 3.50 -7.71 -2.64
C LEU A 51 3.67 -8.21 -4.07
N TYR A 52 4.55 -7.61 -4.87
CA TYR A 52 4.87 -8.09 -6.21
C TYR A 52 5.38 -9.54 -6.17
N LYS A 53 6.34 -9.83 -5.28
CA LYS A 53 6.87 -11.19 -5.11
C LYS A 53 5.81 -12.18 -4.68
N ILE A 54 4.86 -11.76 -3.85
CA ILE A 54 3.80 -12.64 -3.35
C ILE A 54 2.73 -12.85 -4.42
N LEU A 55 2.18 -11.78 -4.99
CA LEU A 55 1.06 -11.83 -5.91
C LEU A 55 1.49 -12.34 -7.28
N VAL A 56 2.56 -11.78 -7.85
CA VAL A 56 3.01 -12.08 -9.21
C VAL A 56 3.92 -13.30 -9.22
N ASP A 57 5.00 -13.30 -8.43
CA ASP A 57 6.00 -14.36 -8.56
C ASP A 57 5.51 -15.69 -7.96
N ARG A 58 4.88 -15.65 -6.79
CA ARG A 58 4.43 -16.84 -6.06
C ARG A 58 3.03 -17.29 -6.46
N PHE A 59 2.04 -16.41 -6.43
CA PHE A 59 0.64 -16.76 -6.70
C PHE A 59 0.24 -16.67 -8.17
N LYS A 60 1.12 -16.15 -9.04
CA LYS A 60 0.87 -16.04 -10.49
C LYS A 60 -0.43 -15.29 -10.80
N VAL A 61 -0.75 -14.26 -10.01
CA VAL A 61 -1.90 -13.37 -10.25
C VAL A 61 -1.69 -12.61 -11.55
N ASP A 62 -2.68 -12.67 -12.43
CA ASP A 62 -2.64 -11.96 -13.70
C ASP A 62 -3.03 -10.49 -13.54
N LYS A 63 -2.56 -9.65 -14.46
CA LYS A 63 -2.79 -8.19 -14.40
C LYS A 63 -4.27 -7.82 -14.33
N GLY A 64 -5.15 -8.62 -14.95
CA GLY A 64 -6.60 -8.40 -15.01
C GLY A 64 -7.37 -8.93 -13.80
N ASP A 65 -6.74 -9.70 -12.92
CA ASP A 65 -7.39 -10.25 -11.74
C ASP A 65 -7.77 -9.17 -10.74
N VAL A 66 -8.69 -9.50 -9.84
CA VAL A 66 -9.09 -8.62 -8.74
C VAL A 66 -8.42 -9.08 -7.45
N VAL A 67 -7.73 -8.16 -6.78
CA VAL A 67 -7.10 -8.38 -5.47
C VAL A 67 -7.68 -7.46 -4.41
N ARG A 68 -7.56 -7.88 -3.16
CA ARG A 68 -7.86 -7.06 -1.98
C ARG A 68 -6.76 -7.24 -0.95
N ILE A 69 -6.07 -6.15 -0.63
CA ILE A 69 -4.96 -6.12 0.31
C ILE A 69 -5.41 -5.38 1.58
N ARG A 70 -5.12 -5.97 2.74
CA ARG A 70 -5.37 -5.40 4.08
C ARG A 70 -4.16 -5.68 4.94
N ILE A 71 -3.52 -4.63 5.45
CA ILE A 71 -2.29 -4.73 6.24
C ILE A 71 -2.39 -3.73 7.38
N ASP A 72 -2.16 -4.20 8.59
CA ASP A 72 -2.08 -3.34 9.77
C ASP A 72 -0.70 -2.71 9.84
N TYR A 73 -0.65 -1.45 10.28
CA TYR A 73 0.60 -0.70 10.43
C TYR A 73 0.62 0.08 11.74
N GLN A 74 1.81 0.54 12.08
CA GLN A 74 2.06 1.44 13.19
C GLN A 74 3.07 2.50 12.73
N ILE A 75 2.92 3.71 13.27
CA ILE A 75 3.89 4.79 13.10
C ILE A 75 4.72 4.79 14.39
N GLU A 76 6.04 4.71 14.26
CA GLU A 76 7.02 4.76 15.35
C GLU A 76 8.02 5.90 15.12
#